data_AF-A0A948RNY4-F1
#
_entry.id   AF-A0A948RNY4-F1
#
_cell.length_a   1.000
_cell.length_b   1.000
_cell.length_c   1.000
_cell.angle_alpha   90.00
_cell.angle_beta   90.00
_cell.angle_gamma   90.00
#
_symmetry.space_group_name_H-M   'P 1'
#
loop_
_entity.id
_entity.type
_entity.pdbx_description
1 polymer ?
#
loop_
_entity_poly.entity_id
_entity_poly.type
_entity_poly.pdbx_seq_one_letter_code
_entity_poly.pdbx_strand_id
1 'polypeptide(L)'
;TWVLVQNPGDTTANVTLTYMTPDGEKAGPVLEIDANSRKSVNVADSVPNEWDVSTKVTSDVPVIAERSVYWNAPGTYRQAAHDSIGVTGAQTEWFLAEGSTGADGNGNFETWVLVQNPGDTTANVTLTYMTPDGEKAGPVLEIDANSRKSVNVAETVPGEWDVSTKVTSDVPVIAERSVYWHAPGVYRQAAHDSIGVTL
;
A
#
# COMPACT_ATOMS: atom_id res chain seq x y z
N THR A 1 -6.17 -9.11 -3.72
CA THR A 1 -6.37 -7.96 -2.82
C THR A 1 -7.85 -7.69 -2.67
N TRP A 2 -8.28 -7.31 -1.47
CA TRP A 2 -9.63 -6.89 -1.15
C TRP A 2 -9.63 -5.44 -0.69
N VAL A 3 -10.68 -4.71 -1.09
CA VAL A 3 -10.99 -3.39 -0.52
C VAL A 3 -12.25 -3.54 0.32
N LEU A 4 -12.16 -3.12 1.57
CA LEU A 4 -13.25 -3.16 2.53
C LEU A 4 -13.66 -1.73 2.82
N VAL A 5 -14.98 -1.49 2.81
CA VAL A 5 -15.54 -0.20 3.15
C VAL A 5 -16.63 -0.41 4.18
N GLN A 6 -16.45 0.21 5.35
CA GLN A 6 -17.42 0.24 6.43
C GLN A 6 -18.14 1.58 6.45
N ASN A 7 -19.46 1.53 6.54
CA ASN A 7 -20.31 2.67 6.84
C ASN A 7 -20.73 2.59 8.32
N PRO A 8 -20.08 3.36 9.22
CA PRO A 8 -20.47 3.41 10.63
C PRO A 8 -21.63 4.39 10.89
N GLY A 9 -22.12 5.11 9.88
CA GLY A 9 -23.17 6.10 10.03
C GLY A 9 -24.58 5.51 9.99
N ASP A 10 -25.56 6.38 10.21
CA ASP A 10 -26.99 6.05 10.29
C ASP A 10 -27.74 6.22 8.96
N THR A 11 -27.04 6.62 7.90
CA THR A 11 -27.59 6.75 6.53
C THR A 11 -26.79 5.89 5.56
N THR A 12 -27.42 5.41 4.49
CA THR A 12 -26.74 4.71 3.41
C THR A 12 -25.62 5.56 2.81
N ALA A 13 -24.47 4.94 2.55
CA ALA A 13 -23.32 5.54 1.89
C ALA A 13 -23.25 5.11 0.42
N ASN A 14 -23.15 6.09 -0.48
CA ASN A 14 -22.81 5.85 -1.88
C ASN A 14 -21.30 5.99 -2.03
N VAL A 15 -20.64 4.92 -2.43
CA VAL A 15 -19.17 4.82 -2.49
C VAL A 15 -18.74 4.49 -3.91
N THR A 16 -17.74 5.19 -4.42
CA THR A 16 -17.07 4.86 -5.68
C THR A 16 -15.64 4.42 -5.40
N LEU A 17 -15.24 3.28 -5.97
CA LEU A 17 -13.85 2.84 -5.99
C LEU A 17 -13.24 3.16 -7.35
N THR A 18 -12.10 3.84 -7.34
CA THR A 18 -11.25 4.03 -8.52
C THR A 18 -9.90 3.37 -8.26
N TYR A 19 -9.47 2.50 -9.17
CA TYR A 19 -8.19 1.81 -9.07
C TYR A 19 -7.13 2.61 -9.83
N MET A 20 -5.95 2.75 -9.24
CA MET A 20 -4.78 3.36 -9.89
C MET A 20 -3.72 2.29 -10.05
N THR A 21 -3.31 2.06 -11.28
CA THR A 21 -2.29 1.09 -11.69
C THR A 21 -1.07 1.84 -12.25
N PRO A 22 0.04 1.15 -12.59
CA PRO A 22 1.16 1.78 -13.27
C PRO A 22 0.76 2.43 -14.61
N ASP A 23 -0.27 1.92 -15.27
CA ASP A 23 -0.81 2.41 -16.54
C ASP A 23 -1.94 3.46 -16.36
N GLY A 24 -2.10 4.00 -15.15
CA GLY A 24 -3.10 5.01 -14.80
C GLY A 24 -4.40 4.44 -14.21
N GLU A 25 -5.45 5.26 -14.23
CA GLU A 25 -6.71 4.90 -13.56
C GLU A 25 -7.56 3.87 -14.32
N LYS A 26 -8.26 3.04 -13.54
CA LYS A 26 -9.28 2.10 -13.99
C LYS A 26 -10.52 2.27 -13.12
N ALA A 27 -11.70 2.28 -13.75
CA ALA A 27 -12.96 2.33 -13.02
C ALA A 27 -13.15 1.07 -12.18
N GLY A 28 -13.52 1.25 -10.92
CA GLY A 28 -14.01 0.18 -10.04
C GLY A 28 -15.53 0.24 -9.85
N PRO A 29 -16.08 -0.58 -8.95
CA PRO A 29 -17.51 -0.60 -8.70
C PRO A 29 -17.98 0.63 -7.92
N VAL A 30 -19.28 0.94 -8.10
CA VAL A 30 -20.04 1.81 -7.21
C VAL A 30 -20.79 0.91 -6.22
N LEU A 31 -20.74 1.25 -4.94
CA LEU A 31 -21.35 0.52 -3.85
C LEU A 31 -22.37 1.40 -3.14
N GLU A 32 -23.54 0.84 -2.89
CA GLU A 32 -24.48 1.36 -1.90
C GLU A 32 -24.25 0.56 -0.61
N ILE A 33 -23.85 1.19 0.49
CA ILE A 33 -23.55 0.54 1.76
C ILE A 33 -24.54 1.02 2.80
N ASP A 34 -25.44 0.14 3.24
CA ASP A 34 -26.43 0.46 4.27
C ASP A 34 -25.78 0.98 5.56
N ALA A 35 -26.55 1.76 6.32
CA ALA A 35 -26.16 2.23 7.63
C ALA A 35 -25.65 1.09 8.52
N ASN A 36 -24.64 1.36 9.35
CA ASN A 36 -24.06 0.41 10.31
C ASN A 36 -23.62 -0.94 9.67
N SER A 37 -23.15 -0.92 8.42
CA SER A 37 -22.77 -2.12 7.67
C SER A 37 -21.43 -1.97 6.94
N ARG A 38 -20.96 -3.04 6.29
CA ARG A 38 -19.75 -3.01 5.45
C ARG A 38 -19.94 -3.82 4.16
N LYS A 39 -19.19 -3.44 3.12
CA LYS A 39 -19.01 -4.25 1.90
C LYS A 39 -17.53 -4.50 1.64
N SER A 40 -17.24 -5.64 1.01
CA SER A 40 -15.88 -6.04 0.63
C SER A 40 -15.87 -6.40 -0.84
N VAL A 41 -14.91 -5.86 -1.59
CA VAL A 41 -14.77 -6.03 -3.03
C VAL A 41 -13.44 -6.69 -3.34
N ASN A 42 -13.46 -7.72 -4.18
CA ASN A 42 -12.24 -8.30 -4.72
C ASN A 42 -11.75 -7.42 -5.87
N VAL A 43 -10.56 -6.85 -5.73
CA VAL A 43 -9.98 -5.92 -6.72
C VAL A 43 -9.83 -6.59 -8.09
N ALA A 44 -9.52 -7.89 -8.10
CA ALA A 44 -9.32 -8.66 -9.32
C ALA A 44 -10.59 -8.83 -10.17
N ASP A 45 -11.78 -8.57 -9.62
CA ASP A 45 -13.04 -8.63 -10.38
C ASP A 45 -13.14 -7.45 -11.37
N SER A 46 -12.39 -6.35 -11.16
CA SER A 46 -12.38 -5.18 -12.05
C SER A 46 -11.06 -5.01 -12.81
N VAL A 47 -9.93 -5.34 -12.17
CA VAL A 47 -8.59 -5.25 -12.76
C VAL A 47 -7.86 -6.60 -12.68
N PRO A 48 -8.30 -7.61 -13.45
CA PRO A 48 -7.70 -8.94 -13.40
C PRO A 48 -6.27 -8.91 -13.94
N ASN A 49 -5.38 -9.69 -13.32
CA ASN A 49 -3.96 -9.81 -13.68
C ASN A 49 -3.11 -8.55 -13.48
N GLU A 50 -3.63 -7.54 -12.79
CA GLU A 50 -2.83 -6.41 -12.31
C GLU A 50 -2.32 -6.70 -10.88
N TRP A 51 -1.02 -6.52 -10.69
CA TRP A 51 -0.33 -6.79 -9.42
C TRP A 51 -0.12 -5.53 -8.60
N ASP A 52 -0.06 -4.38 -9.28
CA ASP A 52 0.23 -3.08 -8.70
C ASP A 52 -1.05 -2.23 -8.70
N VAL A 53 -1.86 -2.35 -7.64
CA VAL A 53 -3.11 -1.58 -7.51
C VAL A 53 -3.16 -0.81 -6.20
N SER A 54 -3.51 0.47 -6.32
CA SER A 54 -3.97 1.30 -5.20
C SER A 54 -5.41 1.75 -5.46
N THR A 55 -6.14 2.13 -4.43
CA THR A 55 -7.58 2.43 -4.54
C THR A 55 -7.88 3.79 -3.95
N LYS A 56 -8.48 4.67 -4.76
CA LYS A 56 -9.13 5.90 -4.28
C LYS A 56 -10.58 5.58 -3.96
N VAL A 57 -11.00 5.89 -2.73
CA VAL A 57 -12.36 5.68 -2.24
C VAL A 57 -13.01 7.05 -2.07
N THR A 58 -14.11 7.30 -2.78
CA THR A 58 -14.91 8.53 -2.58
C THR A 58 -16.29 8.14 -2.09
N SER A 59 -16.82 8.88 -1.12
CA SER A 59 -18.18 8.67 -0.60
C SER A 59 -18.88 9.99 -0.33
N ASP A 60 -20.21 9.98 -0.38
CA ASP A 60 -21.09 11.09 -0.04
C ASP A 60 -21.27 11.28 1.48
N VAL A 61 -20.92 10.26 2.29
CA VAL A 61 -20.90 10.31 3.76
C VAL A 61 -19.59 9.72 4.29
N PRO A 62 -19.21 9.99 5.55
CA PRO A 62 -18.00 9.40 6.13
C PRO A 62 -18.03 7.88 6.15
N VAL A 63 -16.94 7.26 5.66
CA VAL A 63 -16.71 5.80 5.66
C VAL A 63 -15.30 5.49 6.14
N ILE A 64 -15.07 4.24 6.53
CA ILE A 64 -13.74 3.70 6.83
C ILE A 64 -13.37 2.76 5.69
N ALA A 65 -12.19 2.96 5.11
CA ALA A 65 -11.64 2.07 4.09
C ALA A 65 -10.48 1.26 4.67
N GLU A 66 -10.35 0.02 4.23
CA GLU A 66 -9.24 -0.88 4.55
C GLU A 66 -8.87 -1.67 3.28
N ARG A 67 -7.57 -1.90 3.10
CA ARG A 67 -7.03 -2.78 2.06
C ARG A 67 -6.49 -4.03 2.75
N SER A 68 -6.90 -5.21 2.29
CA SER A 68 -6.33 -6.47 2.78
C SER A 68 -5.83 -7.37 1.66
N VAL A 69 -4.72 -8.06 1.94
CA VAL A 69 -4.05 -8.96 1.01
C VAL A 69 -3.90 -10.32 1.66
N TYR A 70 -4.18 -11.36 0.88
CA TYR A 70 -4.06 -12.76 1.28
C TYR A 70 -3.37 -13.50 0.14
N TRP A 71 -2.54 -14.49 0.46
CA TRP A 71 -1.93 -15.35 -0.53
C TRP A 71 -1.90 -16.80 -0.08
N ASN A 72 -1.78 -17.68 -1.08
CA ASN A 72 -1.62 -19.11 -0.88
C ASN A 72 -0.13 -19.48 -0.95
N ALA A 73 0.23 -20.57 -0.30
CA ALA A 73 1.46 -21.31 -0.58
C ALA A 73 1.12 -22.63 -1.30
N PRO A 74 2.12 -23.29 -1.91
CA PRO A 74 1.96 -24.68 -2.32
C PRO A 74 1.36 -25.53 -1.19
N GLY A 75 0.18 -26.10 -1.45
CA GLY A 75 -0.54 -26.95 -0.49
C GLY A 75 -1.22 -26.23 0.69
N THR A 76 -1.16 -24.90 0.79
CA THR A 76 -1.77 -24.13 1.89
C THR A 76 -2.65 -22.99 1.36
N TYR A 77 -3.95 -23.05 1.62
CA TYR A 77 -4.89 -21.97 1.32
C TYR A 77 -4.79 -20.87 2.38
N ARG A 78 -4.68 -19.61 1.97
CA ARG A 78 -4.52 -18.42 2.83
C ARG A 78 -3.43 -18.63 3.89
N GLN A 79 -2.20 -18.84 3.43
CA GLN A 79 -1.04 -19.04 4.28
C GLN A 79 -0.80 -17.86 5.23
N ALA A 80 -0.91 -16.65 4.69
CA ALA A 80 -0.71 -15.42 5.43
C ALA A 80 -1.50 -14.27 4.80
N ALA A 81 -1.52 -13.16 5.52
CA ALA A 81 -2.24 -11.95 5.16
C ALA A 81 -1.57 -10.72 5.77
N HIS A 82 -1.95 -9.55 5.25
CA HIS A 82 -1.74 -8.26 5.90
C HIS A 82 -2.84 -7.30 5.47
N ASP A 83 -2.98 -6.20 6.20
CA ASP A 83 -3.93 -5.14 5.92
C ASP A 83 -3.40 -3.76 6.34
N SER A 84 -4.00 -2.71 5.78
CA SER A 84 -3.84 -1.36 6.30
C SER A 84 -5.11 -0.52 6.13
N ILE A 85 -5.23 0.48 6.99
CA ILE A 85 -6.30 1.46 6.94
C ILE A 85 -6.08 2.42 5.78
N GLY A 86 -7.18 2.97 5.25
CA GLY A 86 -7.13 4.12 4.35
C GLY A 86 -6.80 5.42 5.09
N VAL A 87 -6.47 6.44 4.31
CA VAL A 87 -6.28 7.82 4.76
C VAL A 87 -7.26 8.74 4.05
N THR A 88 -7.62 9.84 4.71
CA THR A 88 -8.60 10.82 4.20
C THR A 88 -8.00 11.85 3.26
N GLY A 89 -6.67 11.91 3.14
CA GLY A 89 -5.99 12.89 2.28
C GLY A 89 -4.57 12.48 1.93
N ALA A 90 -4.14 12.91 0.75
CA ALA A 90 -2.76 12.85 0.31
C ALA A 90 -1.93 13.99 0.95
N GLN A 91 -0.63 13.75 1.12
CA GLN A 91 0.32 14.72 1.70
C GLN A 91 1.64 14.70 0.92
N THR A 92 2.43 15.75 1.07
CA THR A 92 3.75 15.88 0.41
C THR A 92 4.89 15.24 1.20
N GLU A 93 4.63 14.79 2.43
CA GLU A 93 5.62 14.13 3.29
C GLU A 93 4.97 13.00 4.09
N TRP A 94 5.61 11.83 4.06
CA TRP A 94 5.19 10.62 4.77
C TRP A 94 6.37 9.93 5.44
N PHE A 95 6.13 9.31 6.59
CA PHE A 95 7.11 8.56 7.35
C PHE A 95 6.63 7.12 7.59
N LEU A 96 7.51 6.18 7.28
CA LEU A 96 7.32 4.74 7.42
C LEU A 96 8.38 4.22 8.39
N ALA A 97 8.01 4.06 9.67
CA ALA A 97 8.96 3.94 10.79
C ALA A 97 9.72 2.61 10.91
N GLU A 98 9.40 1.61 10.09
CA GLU A 98 9.99 0.26 10.15
C GLU A 98 10.20 -0.24 8.72
N GLY A 99 10.99 -1.30 8.58
CA GLY A 99 11.29 -2.01 7.35
C GLY A 99 12.54 -2.85 7.56
N SER A 100 12.67 -3.93 6.79
CA SER A 100 13.85 -4.80 6.82
C SER A 100 14.10 -5.43 5.45
N THR A 101 15.37 -5.55 5.09
CA THR A 101 15.87 -6.29 3.91
C THR A 101 16.92 -7.33 4.33
N GLY A 102 17.03 -7.56 5.64
CA GLY A 102 17.97 -8.46 6.26
C GLY A 102 17.73 -9.93 5.87
N ALA A 103 18.80 -10.70 5.88
CA ALA A 103 18.77 -12.13 5.61
C ALA A 103 19.78 -12.87 6.47
N ASP A 104 19.39 -14.01 7.05
CA ASP A 104 20.25 -14.92 7.79
C ASP A 104 19.82 -16.38 7.59
N GLY A 105 20.38 -17.30 8.40
CA GLY A 105 20.01 -18.72 8.37
C GLY A 105 18.56 -19.01 8.80
N ASN A 106 17.85 -18.03 9.37
CA ASN A 106 16.48 -18.13 9.83
C ASN A 106 15.47 -17.48 8.88
N GLY A 107 15.91 -16.89 7.78
CA GLY A 107 15.02 -16.32 6.78
C GLY A 107 15.52 -15.00 6.20
N ASN A 108 14.64 -14.33 5.48
CA ASN A 108 14.90 -12.98 4.97
C ASN A 108 13.63 -12.13 4.93
N PHE A 109 13.83 -10.81 4.92
CA PHE A 109 12.78 -9.83 4.78
C PHE A 109 12.76 -9.19 3.40
N GLU A 110 11.55 -8.92 2.93
CA GLU A 110 11.25 -8.24 1.68
C GLU A 110 10.37 -7.03 2.00
N THR A 111 10.91 -5.82 1.87
CA THR A 111 10.18 -4.57 2.16
C THR A 111 9.90 -3.79 0.87
N TRP A 112 8.65 -3.36 0.73
CA TRP A 112 8.17 -2.53 -0.36
C TRP A 112 7.60 -1.21 0.15
N VAL A 113 7.95 -0.12 -0.53
CA VAL A 113 7.29 1.18 -0.38
C VAL A 113 6.35 1.37 -1.56
N LEU A 114 5.07 1.58 -1.26
CA LEU A 114 4.00 1.77 -2.25
C LEU A 114 3.59 3.24 -2.23
N VAL A 115 3.65 3.90 -3.38
CA VAL A 115 3.26 5.31 -3.52
C VAL A 115 2.15 5.46 -4.55
N GLN A 116 1.03 6.04 -4.12
CA GLN A 116 -0.10 6.41 -4.96
C GLN A 116 -0.07 7.91 -5.24
N ASN A 117 -0.27 8.30 -6.51
CA ASN A 117 -0.56 9.67 -6.89
C ASN A 117 -2.04 9.82 -7.26
N PRO A 118 -2.90 10.31 -6.34
CA PRO A 118 -4.32 10.42 -6.60
C PRO A 118 -4.74 11.74 -7.26
N GLY A 119 -3.77 12.57 -7.64
CA GLY A 119 -3.97 13.87 -8.25
C GLY A 119 -3.78 13.87 -9.77
N ASP A 120 -4.08 15.03 -10.36
CA ASP A 120 -4.10 15.23 -11.82
C ASP A 120 -2.78 15.76 -12.39
N THR A 121 -1.70 15.69 -11.63
CA THR A 121 -0.35 16.15 -12.02
C THR A 121 0.66 15.08 -11.66
N THR A 122 1.65 14.87 -12.52
CA THR A 122 2.78 13.97 -12.26
C THR A 122 3.49 14.37 -10.96
N ALA A 123 3.78 13.39 -10.11
CA ALA A 123 4.46 13.56 -8.83
C ALA A 123 5.94 13.15 -8.94
N ASN A 124 6.83 14.03 -8.50
CA ASN A 124 8.25 13.75 -8.34
C ASN A 124 8.52 13.39 -6.88
N VAL A 125 8.64 12.09 -6.63
CA VAL A 125 8.74 11.51 -5.29
C VAL A 125 10.18 11.13 -5.00
N THR A 126 10.68 11.48 -3.82
CA THR A 126 12.02 11.07 -3.34
C THR A 126 11.86 10.18 -2.11
N LEU A 127 12.52 9.03 -2.12
CA LEU A 127 12.64 8.15 -0.96
C LEU A 127 13.97 8.42 -0.27
N THR A 128 13.96 8.48 1.04
CA THR A 128 15.14 8.59 1.90
C THR A 128 15.09 7.49 2.94
N TYR A 129 16.12 6.68 3.03
CA TYR A 129 16.21 5.58 3.98
C TYR A 129 17.04 5.99 5.19
N MET A 130 16.53 5.73 6.39
CA MET A 130 17.31 5.88 7.62
C MET A 130 17.72 4.49 8.11
N THR A 131 19.02 4.24 8.18
CA THR A 131 19.60 2.96 8.65
C THR A 131 20.52 3.19 9.85
N PRO A 132 21.04 2.13 10.52
CA PRO A 132 21.95 2.27 11.65
C PRO A 132 23.24 3.03 11.31
N ASP A 133 23.67 2.98 10.05
CA ASP A 133 24.84 3.70 9.55
C ASP A 133 24.54 5.16 9.16
N GLY A 134 23.29 5.60 9.32
CA GLY A 134 22.81 6.93 8.95
C GLY A 134 21.89 6.93 7.74
N GLU A 135 21.66 8.13 7.21
CA GLU A 135 20.77 8.34 6.06
C GLU A 135 21.41 7.83 4.76
N LYS A 136 20.62 7.13 3.95
CA LYS A 136 20.97 6.69 2.60
C LYS A 136 19.93 7.22 1.61
N ALA A 137 20.41 7.85 0.54
CA ALA A 137 19.53 8.33 -0.54
C ALA A 137 18.87 7.14 -1.24
N GLY A 138 17.54 7.17 -1.32
CA GLY A 138 16.73 6.22 -2.07
C GLY A 138 16.51 6.66 -3.52
N PRO A 139 15.66 5.93 -4.27
CA PRO A 139 15.31 6.32 -5.63
C PRO A 139 14.43 7.57 -5.66
N VAL A 140 14.50 8.27 -6.80
CA VAL A 140 13.53 9.29 -7.20
C VAL A 140 12.57 8.65 -8.20
N LEU A 141 11.27 8.85 -7.99
CA LEU A 141 10.20 8.31 -8.82
C LEU A 141 9.46 9.46 -9.48
N GLU A 142 9.22 9.33 -10.78
CA GLU A 142 8.20 10.11 -11.48
C GLU A 142 6.94 9.26 -11.52
N ILE A 143 5.83 9.71 -10.91
CA ILE A 143 4.56 8.96 -10.85
C ILE A 143 3.50 9.77 -11.57
N ASP A 144 3.02 9.26 -12.71
CA ASP A 144 2.00 9.95 -13.51
C ASP A 144 0.73 10.25 -12.71
N ALA A 145 -0.04 11.21 -13.19
CA ALA A 145 -1.36 11.52 -12.65
C ALA A 145 -2.24 10.27 -12.56
N ASN A 146 -3.00 10.15 -11.47
CA ASN A 146 -3.94 9.03 -11.24
C ASN A 146 -3.29 7.63 -11.41
N SER A 147 -2.05 7.48 -10.99
CA SER A 147 -1.27 6.24 -11.11
C SER A 147 -0.55 5.89 -9.80
N ARG A 148 0.27 4.84 -9.83
CA ARG A 148 1.07 4.42 -8.67
C ARG A 148 2.39 3.77 -9.04
N LYS A 149 3.33 3.69 -8.09
CA LYS A 149 4.57 2.90 -8.20
C LYS A 149 4.97 2.23 -6.88
N SER A 150 5.55 1.02 -6.98
CA SER A 150 6.16 0.27 -5.87
C SER A 150 7.68 0.34 -5.98
N VAL A 151 8.39 0.36 -4.85
CA VAL A 151 9.84 0.26 -4.78
C VAL A 151 10.23 -0.87 -3.83
N ASN A 152 11.11 -1.77 -4.28
CA ASN A 152 11.75 -2.74 -3.41
C ASN A 152 12.92 -2.09 -2.70
N VAL A 153 12.86 -2.00 -1.37
CA VAL A 153 13.86 -1.32 -0.55
C VAL A 153 15.24 -1.99 -0.66
N ALA A 154 15.28 -3.31 -0.88
CA ALA A 154 16.53 -4.05 -1.01
C ALA A 154 17.35 -3.68 -2.26
N GLU A 155 16.74 -3.04 -3.26
CA GLU A 155 17.47 -2.54 -4.44
C GLU A 155 18.45 -1.42 -4.09
N THR A 156 18.21 -0.70 -2.99
CA THR A 156 19.10 0.38 -2.51
C THR A 156 19.85 0.00 -1.24
N VAL A 157 19.17 -0.62 -0.28
CA VAL A 157 19.74 -0.97 1.03
C VAL A 157 19.60 -2.47 1.29
N PRO A 158 20.36 -3.34 0.58
CA PRO A 158 20.28 -4.78 0.76
C PRO A 158 20.90 -5.23 2.10
N GLY A 159 20.30 -6.24 2.74
CA GLY A 159 20.83 -6.87 3.95
C GLY A 159 20.73 -6.02 5.22
N GLU A 160 19.93 -4.95 5.19
CA GLU A 160 19.73 -4.04 6.30
C GLU A 160 18.59 -4.54 7.20
N TRP A 161 18.86 -4.72 8.49
CA TRP A 161 17.85 -5.24 9.42
C TRP A 161 16.91 -4.15 9.91
N ASP A 162 17.41 -2.91 10.00
CA ASP A 162 16.70 -1.77 10.54
C ASP A 162 16.65 -0.64 9.50
N VAL A 163 15.56 -0.53 8.74
CA VAL A 163 15.37 0.57 7.79
C VAL A 163 14.01 1.22 7.97
N SER A 164 13.99 2.54 8.18
CA SER A 164 12.79 3.35 8.02
C SER A 164 12.87 4.18 6.75
N THR A 165 11.72 4.64 6.24
CA THR A 165 11.66 5.42 5.00
C THR A 165 10.91 6.73 5.22
N LYS A 166 11.51 7.83 4.79
CA LYS A 166 10.82 9.09 4.53
C LYS A 166 10.52 9.19 3.04
N VAL A 167 9.28 9.56 2.70
CA VAL A 167 8.81 9.80 1.35
C VAL A 167 8.42 11.27 1.22
N THR A 168 9.05 11.99 0.31
CA THR A 168 8.69 13.39 0.00
C THR A 168 8.27 13.53 -1.45
N SER A 169 7.37 14.46 -1.73
CA SER A 169 6.85 14.70 -3.08
C SER A 169 6.61 16.18 -3.32
N ASP A 170 6.73 16.62 -4.56
CA ASP A 170 6.41 18.00 -4.99
C ASP A 170 4.90 18.28 -5.07
N VAL A 171 4.09 17.24 -5.24
CA VAL A 171 2.61 17.26 -5.13
C VAL A 171 2.12 16.21 -4.12
N PRO A 172 0.90 16.36 -3.55
CA PRO A 172 0.41 15.40 -2.56
C PRO A 172 0.29 13.97 -3.11
N VAL A 173 0.87 13.01 -2.39
CA VAL A 173 0.80 11.55 -2.65
C VAL A 173 0.33 10.80 -1.40
N ILE A 174 0.14 9.49 -1.50
CA ILE A 174 -0.10 8.61 -0.35
C ILE A 174 1.00 7.54 -0.35
N ALA A 175 1.61 7.29 0.81
CA ALA A 175 2.66 6.28 0.96
C ALA A 175 2.29 5.22 2.00
N GLU A 176 2.57 3.97 1.65
CA GLU A 176 2.32 2.78 2.45
C GLU A 176 3.57 1.88 2.39
N ARG A 177 3.76 1.01 3.38
CA ARG A 177 4.82 0.00 3.39
C ARG A 177 4.24 -1.37 3.64
N SER A 178 4.63 -2.33 2.79
CA SER A 178 4.45 -3.76 3.07
C SER A 178 5.78 -4.46 3.33
N VAL A 179 5.80 -5.37 4.30
CA VAL A 179 6.96 -6.16 4.70
C VAL A 179 6.55 -7.62 4.70
N TYR A 180 7.35 -8.47 4.08
CA TYR A 180 7.12 -9.91 4.05
C TYR A 180 8.33 -10.63 4.62
N TRP A 181 8.07 -11.68 5.40
CA TRP A 181 9.10 -12.54 5.95
C TRP A 181 9.07 -13.90 5.27
N HIS A 182 10.23 -14.33 4.77
CA HIS A 182 10.45 -15.64 4.17
C HIS A 182 11.23 -16.49 5.16
N ALA A 183 10.59 -17.49 5.76
CA ALA A 183 11.31 -18.48 6.57
C ALA A 183 12.12 -19.43 5.67
N PRO A 184 13.05 -20.23 6.22
CA PRO A 184 13.88 -21.12 5.42
C PRO A 184 13.01 -22.07 4.58
N GLY A 185 13.08 -21.92 3.26
CA GLY A 185 12.30 -22.72 2.30
C GLY A 185 10.80 -22.38 2.21
N VAL A 186 10.33 -21.33 2.86
CA VAL A 186 8.91 -20.93 2.87
C VAL A 186 8.76 -19.49 2.40
N TYR A 187 8.16 -19.31 1.23
CA TYR A 187 7.85 -18.01 0.66
C TYR A 187 6.81 -17.27 1.51
N ARG A 188 7.07 -15.99 1.84
CA ARG A 188 6.18 -15.04 2.54
C ARG A 188 5.32 -15.72 3.62
N GLN A 189 5.96 -16.31 4.62
CA GLN A 189 5.28 -17.00 5.72
C GLN A 189 4.50 -16.03 6.63
N ALA A 190 4.98 -14.80 6.77
CA ALA A 190 4.32 -13.75 7.52
C ALA A 190 4.48 -12.42 6.79
N ALA A 191 3.66 -11.44 7.16
CA ALA A 191 3.79 -10.09 6.65
C ALA A 191 3.25 -9.06 7.63
N HIS A 192 3.55 -7.81 7.34
CA HIS A 192 3.05 -6.63 8.01
C HIS A 192 2.84 -5.54 6.96
N ASP A 193 1.89 -4.65 7.19
CA ASP A 193 1.61 -3.52 6.32
C ASP A 193 1.27 -2.30 7.17
N SER A 194 1.63 -1.11 6.70
CA SER A 194 1.34 0.14 7.41
C SER A 194 1.24 1.30 6.44
N ILE A 195 0.16 2.05 6.54
CA ILE A 195 0.09 3.39 6.02
C ILE A 195 1.15 4.27 6.73
N GLY A 196 1.73 5.21 6.00
CA GLY A 196 2.65 6.18 6.60
C GLY A 196 1.94 7.16 7.51
N VAL A 197 2.72 7.83 8.37
CA VAL A 197 2.25 8.98 9.15
C VAL A 197 2.74 10.28 8.51
N THR A 198 2.03 11.37 8.77
CA THR A 198 2.34 12.71 8.26
C THR A 198 2.49 13.66 9.44
N LEU A 199 3.21 14.78 9.25
CA LEU A 199 3.41 15.82 10.27
C LEU A 199 2.36 16.94 10.15
#